data_AF-A0A3N5UID5-F1
#
_entry.id   AF-A0A3N5UID5-F1
#
_cell.length_a   1.000
_cell.length_b   1.000
_cell.length_c   1.000
_cell.angle_alpha   90.00
_cell.angle_beta   90.00
_cell.angle_gamma   90.00
#
_symmetry.space_group_name_H-M   'P 1'
#
loop_
_entity.id
_entity.type
_entity.pdbx_description
1 polymer ?
#
loop_
_entity_poly.entity_id
_entity_poly.type
_entity_poly.pdbx_seq_one_letter_code
_entity_poly.pdbx_strand_id
1 'polypeptide(L)' 'MRIRKERIQKDLDAINAFNATPGKGVTRYTFSKEHQGALSYVVEELRRIGVECTFALGGNLR' A
#
# COMPACT_ATOMS: atom_id res chain seq x y z
N MET A 1 13.49 9.23 -18.08
CA MET A 1 12.65 9.12 -16.85
C MET A 1 13.58 9.19 -15.63
N ARG A 2 13.46 10.20 -14.76
CA ARG A 2 14.29 10.31 -13.53
C ARG A 2 13.53 9.71 -12.36
N ILE A 3 14.08 8.66 -11.76
CA ILE A 3 13.50 8.01 -10.58
C ILE A 3 13.87 8.80 -9.32
N ARG A 4 12.89 9.06 -8.45
CA ARG A 4 13.09 9.72 -7.15
C ARG A 4 13.19 8.66 -6.05
N LYS A 5 14.41 8.29 -5.66
CA LYS A 5 14.67 7.20 -4.70
C LYS A 5 14.10 7.49 -3.33
N GLU A 6 14.19 8.75 -2.91
CA GLU A 6 13.73 9.24 -1.61
C GLU A 6 12.22 9.09 -1.47
N ARG A 7 11.48 9.35 -2.55
CA ARG A 7 10.03 9.13 -2.62
C ARG A 7 9.70 7.65 -2.48
N ILE A 8 10.40 6.78 -3.22
CA ILE A 8 10.20 5.33 -3.14
C ILE A 8 10.48 4.81 -1.74
N GLN A 9 11.57 5.23 -1.10
CA GLN A 9 11.88 4.82 0.27
C GLN A 9 10.78 5.25 1.24
N LYS A 10 10.32 6.50 1.14
CA LYS A 10 9.20 7.00 1.96
C LYS A 10 7.93 6.17 1.77
N ASP A 11 7.60 5.80 0.53
CA ASP A 11 6.44 4.95 0.25
C ASP A 11 6.60 3.55 0.83
N LEU A 12 7.80 2.96 0.73
CA LEU A 12 8.11 1.66 1.32
C LEU A 12 7.98 1.69 2.85
N ASP A 13 8.47 2.73 3.49
CA ASP A 13 8.38 2.88 4.95
C ASP A 13 6.92 3.05 5.39
N ALA A 14 6.15 3.90 4.69
CA ALA A 14 4.75 4.16 4.99
C ALA A 14 3.87 2.92 4.81
N ILE A 15 4.00 2.21 3.69
CA ILE A 15 3.20 1.00 3.45
C ILE A 15 3.61 -0.14 4.40
N ASN A 16 4.88 -0.26 4.77
CA ASN A 16 5.34 -1.32 5.67
C ASN A 16 5.00 -1.07 7.15
N ALA A 17 4.54 0.13 7.52
CA ALA A 17 3.99 0.40 8.85
C ALA A 17 2.72 -0.42 9.14
N PHE A 18 1.97 -0.82 8.10
CA PHE A 18 0.82 -1.71 8.22
C PHE A 18 1.28 -3.18 8.25
N ASN A 19 1.74 -3.63 9.42
CA ASN A 19 2.41 -4.93 9.61
C ASN A 19 2.22 -5.47 11.03
N ALA A 20 1.93 -6.76 11.16
CA ALA A 20 1.76 -7.44 12.45
C ALA A 20 3.09 -7.90 13.07
N THR A 21 4.20 -7.91 12.32
CA THR A 21 5.52 -8.37 12.80
C THR A 21 6.64 -7.35 12.55
N PRO A 22 6.61 -6.16 13.21
CA PRO A 22 7.68 -5.16 13.08
C PRO A 22 9.07 -5.75 13.39
N GLY A 23 10.06 -5.40 12.58
CA GLY A 23 11.44 -5.88 12.71
C GLY A 23 11.66 -7.36 12.31
N LYS A 24 10.63 -8.09 11.88
CA LYS A 24 10.71 -9.50 11.47
C LYS A 24 10.10 -9.74 10.10
N GLY A 25 10.41 -8.86 9.14
CA GLY A 25 9.76 -8.86 7.83
C GLY A 25 8.35 -8.29 7.87
N VAL A 26 7.47 -8.74 6.97
CA VAL A 26 6.09 -8.25 6.85
C VAL A 26 5.10 -9.40 6.94
N THR A 27 4.19 -9.32 7.90
CA THR A 27 3.03 -10.20 8.03
C THR A 27 1.76 -9.39 7.74
N ARG A 28 1.09 -9.73 6.64
CA ARG A 28 -0.11 -9.03 6.15
C ARG A 28 -1.03 -10.04 5.46
N TYR A 29 -1.93 -10.66 6.24
CA TYR A 29 -2.89 -11.62 5.69
C TYR A 29 -4.01 -10.91 4.93
N THR A 30 -4.46 -11.49 3.83
CA THR A 30 -5.57 -10.94 3.04
C THR A 30 -6.80 -10.70 3.93
N PHE A 31 -7.40 -9.52 3.80
CA PHE A 31 -8.53 -9.02 4.60
C PHE A 31 -8.25 -8.75 6.09
N SER A 32 -6.99 -8.83 6.55
CA SER A 32 -6.63 -8.34 7.89
C SER A 32 -6.67 -6.81 7.98
N LYS A 33 -6.58 -6.27 9.21
CA LYS A 33 -6.49 -4.82 9.44
C LYS A 33 -5.25 -4.21 8.77
N GLU A 34 -4.12 -4.91 8.82
CA GLU A 34 -2.87 -4.52 8.18
C GLU A 34 -3.02 -4.51 6.66
N HIS A 35 -3.70 -5.51 6.09
CA HIS A 35 -3.98 -5.55 4.66
C HIS A 35 -4.87 -4.40 4.22
N GLN A 36 -5.97 -4.14 4.94
CA GLN A 36 -6.87 -3.03 4.65
C GLN A 36 -6.18 -1.68 4.78
N GLY A 37 -5.33 -1.50 5.79
CA GLY A 37 -4.54 -0.27 5.98
C GLY A 37 -3.56 -0.02 4.84
N ALA A 38 -2.79 -1.04 4.45
CA ALA A 38 -1.87 -0.93 3.33
C ALA A 38 -2.58 -0.70 1.99
N LEU A 39 -3.70 -1.38 1.75
CA LEU A 39 -4.51 -1.20 0.55
C LEU A 39 -5.07 0.22 0.47
N SER A 40 -5.57 0.74 1.59
CA SER A 40 -6.07 2.13 1.69
C SER A 40 -4.96 3.14 1.40
N TYR A 41 -3.74 2.92 1.92
CA TYR A 41 -2.59 3.77 1.60
C TYR A 41 -2.34 3.83 0.08
N VAL A 42 -2.30 2.68 -0.60
CA VAL A 42 -2.06 2.62 -2.05
C VAL A 42 -3.16 3.33 -2.82
N VAL A 43 -4.43 3.10 -2.47
CA VAL A 43 -5.57 3.75 -3.12
C VAL A 43 -5.52 5.27 -2.97
N GLU A 44 -5.17 5.77 -1.79
CA GLU A 44 -5.08 7.21 -1.55
C GLU A 44 -3.89 7.84 -2.31
N GLU A 45 -2.74 7.17 -2.39
CA GLU A 45 -1.62 7.64 -3.22
C GLU A 45 -1.96 7.67 -4.71
N LEU A 46 -2.71 6.68 -5.22
CA LEU A 46 -3.20 6.66 -6.59
C LEU A 46 -4.20 7.80 -6.86
N ARG A 47 -5.16 8.01 -5.96
CA ARG A 47 -6.14 9.11 -6.07
C ARG A 47 -5.48 10.48 -6.05
N ARG A 48 -4.43 10.68 -5.25
CA ARG A 48 -3.65 11.93 -5.20
C ARG A 48 -3.01 12.31 -6.52
N ILE A 49 -2.68 11.32 -7.36
CA ILE A 49 -2.14 11.55 -8.71
C ILE A 49 -3.23 11.51 -9.79
N GLY A 50 -4.51 11.51 -9.41
CA GLY A 50 -5.65 11.56 -10.32
C GLY A 50 -6.02 10.22 -10.94
N VAL A 51 -5.54 9.09 -10.39
CA VAL A 51 -5.92 7.75 -10.85
C VAL A 51 -7.24 7.33 -10.21
N GLU A 52 -8.19 6.90 -11.02
CA GLU A 52 -9.43 6.26 -10.57
C GLU A 52 -9.10 4.85 -10.06
N CYS A 53 -9.68 4.48 -8.90
CA CYS A 53 -9.46 3.17 -8.29
C CYS A 53 -10.78 2.43 -8.14
N THR A 54 -10.83 1.22 -8.69
CA THR A 54 -11.98 0.31 -8.61
C THR A 54 -11.54 -1.03 -8.03
N PHE A 55 -12.51 -1.85 -7.61
CA PHE A 55 -12.24 -3.18 -7.07
C PHE A 55 -13.02 -4.23 -7.83
N ALA A 56 -12.35 -5.30 -8.23
CA ALA A 56 -13.01 -6.50 -8.74
C ALA A 56 -13.70 -7.27 -7.60
N LEU A 57 -14.63 -8.17 -7.94
CA LEU A 57 -15.34 -9.00 -6.95
C LEU A 57 -14.41 -9.81 -6.03
N GLY A 58 -13.24 -10.22 -6.53
CA GLY A 58 -12.22 -10.92 -5.74
C GLY A 58 -11.35 -10.03 -4.84
N GLY A 59 -11.60 -8.72 -4.80
CA GLY A 59 -10.85 -7.75 -3.99
C GLY A 59 -9.58 -7.20 -4.65
N ASN A 60 -9.31 -7.55 -5.91
CA ASN A 60 -8.19 -6.97 -6.67
C ASN A 60 -8.45 -5.49 -6.97
N LEU A 61 -7.48 -4.62 -6.66
CA LEU A 61 -7.46 -3.21 -7.05
C LEU A 61 -7.22 -3.07 -8.56
N ARG A 62 -8.01 -2.22 -9.22
CA ARG A 62 -7.96 -1.92 -10.65
C ARG A 62 -7.97 -0.42 -10.90
#